data_AF-A0A5C9SXA4-F1
#
_entry.id   AF-A0A5C9SXA4-F1
#
_cell.length_a   1.000
_cell.length_b   1.000
_cell.length_c   1.000
_cell.angle_alpha   90.00
_cell.angle_beta   90.00
_cell.angle_gamma   90.00
#
_symmetry.space_group_name_H-M   'P 1'
#
loop_
_entity.id
_entity.type
_entity.pdbx_description
1 polymer ?
#
loop_
_entity_poly.entity_id
_entity_poly.type
_entity_poly.pdbx_seq_one_letter_code
_entity_poly.pdbx_strand_id
1 'polypeptide(L)'
;MDDKKALSGAEIRQKVLKKVEEYEDRPVLEQYALFMGKAQLLEFYLKNLLFRLFDVPIERSEKWTLGKTKNELKTQGLRPDFIEFLSSVVDYRNHMAHEFLTNDAIIQSFAEFSNHKRFRELYKAIYELEQLIVLYDWCEENQGWLPVT
;
A
#
# COMPACT_ATOMS: atom_id res chain seq x y z
N MET A 1 -9.67 10.41 29.36
CA MET A 1 -8.62 11.09 28.58
C MET A 1 -7.64 10.00 28.24
N ASP A 2 -7.95 9.21 27.21
CA ASP A 2 -7.08 8.09 26.85
C ASP A 2 -5.84 8.66 26.17
N ASP A 3 -4.67 8.39 26.75
CA ASP A 3 -3.38 8.61 26.12
C ASP A 3 -3.41 7.94 24.75
N LYS A 4 -3.56 8.74 23.68
CA LYS A 4 -3.36 8.27 22.31
C LYS A 4 -1.93 7.74 22.26
N LYS A 5 -1.77 6.42 22.33
CA LYS A 5 -0.48 5.74 22.27
C LYS A 5 0.20 6.12 20.96
N ALA A 6 1.10 7.10 21.04
CA ALA A 6 1.98 7.44 19.94
C ALA A 6 2.86 6.21 19.67
N LEU A 7 2.70 5.60 18.50
CA LEU A 7 3.59 4.55 18.05
C LEU A 7 4.99 5.14 17.91
N SER A 8 5.96 4.58 18.63
CA SER A 8 7.34 4.93 18.42
C SER A 8 7.81 4.43 17.05
N GLY A 9 8.75 5.15 16.42
CA GLY A 9 9.32 4.74 15.14
C GLY A 9 9.97 3.34 15.19
N ALA A 10 10.41 2.89 16.37
CA ALA A 10 10.95 1.54 16.56
C ALA A 10 9.85 0.47 16.49
N GLU A 11 8.71 0.71 17.13
CA GLU A 11 7.55 -0.21 17.08
C GLU A 11 6.99 -0.33 15.67
N ILE A 12 6.91 0.79 14.93
CA ILE A 12 6.48 0.77 13.52
C ILE A 12 7.42 -0.12 12.69
N ARG A 13 8.73 0.11 12.80
CA ARG A 13 9.72 -0.70 12.06
C ARG A 13 9.61 -2.18 12.40
N GLN A 14 9.45 -2.54 13.68
CA GLN A 14 9.32 -3.93 14.08
C GLN A 14 8.04 -4.57 13.51
N LYS A 15 6.91 -3.87 13.54
CA LYS A 15 5.66 -4.35 12.96
C LYS A 15 5.77 -4.56 11.45
N VAL A 16 6.46 -3.65 10.75
CA VAL A 16 6.70 -3.75 9.30
C VAL A 16 7.59 -4.96 9.00
N LEU A 17 8.74 -5.07 9.68
CA LEU A 17 9.65 -6.20 9.47
C LEU A 17 8.96 -7.55 9.68
N LYS A 18 8.15 -7.68 10.74
CA LYS A 18 7.37 -8.90 10.99
C LYS A 18 6.38 -9.23 9.85
N LYS A 19 5.79 -8.22 9.22
CA LYS A 19 4.91 -8.42 8.04
C LYS A 19 5.71 -8.77 6.79
N VAL A 20 6.93 -8.24 6.65
CA VAL A 20 7.83 -8.54 5.52
C VAL A 20 8.40 -9.97 5.61
N GLU A 21 8.59 -10.51 6.81
CA GLU A 21 8.96 -11.92 7.02
C GLU A 21 7.99 -12.90 6.32
N GLU A 22 6.72 -12.52 6.14
CA GLU A 22 5.73 -13.33 5.40
C GLU A 22 6.13 -13.60 3.94
N TYR A 23 7.08 -12.83 3.39
CA TYR A 23 7.51 -12.89 2.00
C TYR A 23 8.86 -13.58 1.81
N GLU A 24 9.72 -13.62 2.84
CA GLU A 24 11.15 -13.94 2.70
C GLU A 24 11.43 -15.33 2.11
N ASP A 25 10.62 -16.33 2.47
CA ASP A 25 10.76 -17.71 2.00
C ASP A 25 9.99 -18.00 0.69
N ARG A 26 9.30 -17.00 0.13
CA ARG A 26 8.45 -17.19 -1.04
C ARG A 26 9.22 -16.95 -2.34
N PRO A 27 8.94 -17.71 -3.41
CA PRO A 27 9.44 -17.39 -4.74
C PRO A 27 9.07 -15.97 -5.16
N VAL A 28 9.93 -15.31 -5.94
CA VAL A 28 9.75 -13.92 -6.41
C VAL A 28 8.38 -13.68 -7.05
N LEU A 29 7.89 -14.62 -7.86
CA LEU A 29 6.56 -14.54 -8.47
C LEU A 29 5.44 -14.49 -7.43
N GLU A 30 5.58 -15.26 -6.35
CA GLU A 30 4.62 -15.30 -5.27
C GLU A 30 4.68 -14.01 -4.43
N GLN A 31 5.88 -13.50 -4.15
CA GLN A 31 6.06 -12.19 -3.52
C GLN A 31 5.40 -11.07 -4.33
N TYR A 32 5.60 -11.09 -5.65
CA TYR A 32 4.95 -10.17 -6.58
C TYR A 32 3.41 -10.30 -6.53
N ALA A 33 2.88 -11.52 -6.57
CA ALA A 33 1.44 -11.75 -6.53
C ALA A 33 0.83 -11.26 -5.21
N LEU A 34 1.50 -11.49 -4.08
CA LEU A 34 1.08 -11.00 -2.77
C LEU A 34 1.09 -9.47 -2.70
N PHE A 35 2.16 -8.84 -3.19
CA PHE A 35 2.23 -7.37 -3.28
C PHE A 35 1.06 -6.80 -4.09
N MET A 36 0.83 -7.32 -5.30
CA MET A 36 -0.26 -6.86 -6.17
C MET A 36 -1.63 -7.08 -5.53
N GLY A 37 -1.85 -8.23 -4.90
CA GLY A 37 -3.09 -8.55 -4.20
C GLY A 37 -3.36 -7.63 -3.01
N LYS A 38 -2.37 -7.42 -2.14
CA LYS A 38 -2.50 -6.52 -0.98
C LYS A 38 -2.68 -5.06 -1.41
N ALA A 39 -2.00 -4.59 -2.47
CA ALA A 39 -2.22 -3.25 -3.02
C ALA A 39 -3.65 -3.07 -3.56
N GLN A 40 -4.23 -4.11 -4.18
CA GLN A 40 -5.63 -4.09 -4.62
C GLN A 40 -6.61 -4.09 -3.45
N LEU A 41 -6.36 -4.87 -2.40
CA LEU A 41 -7.17 -4.84 -1.18
C LEU A 41 -7.13 -3.47 -0.51
N LEU A 42 -5.94 -2.86 -0.43
CA LEU A 42 -5.78 -1.49 0.07
C LEU A 42 -6.63 -0.50 -0.73
N GLU A 43 -6.68 -0.61 -2.06
CA GLU A 43 -7.57 0.23 -2.88
C GLU A 43 -9.03 0.13 -2.44
N PHE A 44 -9.54 -1.08 -2.20
CA PHE A 44 -10.91 -1.30 -1.74
C PHE A 44 -11.14 -0.72 -0.34
N TYR A 45 -10.20 -0.92 0.59
CA TYR A 45 -10.28 -0.35 1.92
C TYR A 45 -10.30 1.18 1.91
N LEU A 46 -9.54 1.80 1.02
CA LEU A 46 -9.50 3.26 0.86
C LEU A 46 -10.76 3.83 0.20
N LYS A 47 -11.37 3.11 -0.75
CA LYS A 47 -12.70 3.46 -1.28
C LYS A 47 -13.76 3.40 -0.17
N ASN A 48 -13.72 2.36 0.66
CA ASN A 48 -14.60 2.25 1.81
C ASN A 48 -14.33 3.34 2.86
N LEU A 49 -13.08 3.78 3.02
CA LEU A 49 -12.72 4.91 3.88
C LEU A 49 -13.36 6.21 3.37
N LEU A 50 -13.31 6.46 2.06
CA LEU A 50 -13.98 7.63 1.44
C LEU A 50 -15.49 7.63 1.69
N PHE A 51 -16.13 6.48 1.58
CA PHE A 51 -17.55 6.33 1.91
C PHE A 51 -17.81 6.63 3.39
N ARG A 52 -17.07 5.99 4.31
CA ARG A 52 -17.32 6.12 5.75
C ARG A 52 -17.03 7.51 6.32
N LEU A 53 -15.96 8.18 5.86
CA LEU A 53 -15.51 9.46 6.44
C LEU A 53 -16.02 10.69 5.70
N PHE A 54 -16.28 10.57 4.39
CA PHE A 54 -16.57 11.72 3.54
C PHE A 54 -17.84 11.54 2.71
N ASP A 55 -18.62 10.49 2.97
CA ASP A 55 -19.90 10.19 2.31
C ASP A 55 -19.80 10.14 0.77
N VAL A 56 -18.64 9.72 0.25
CA VAL A 56 -18.47 9.50 -1.19
C VAL A 56 -19.17 8.20 -1.58
N PRO A 57 -20.18 8.21 -2.47
CA PRO A 57 -20.92 7.00 -2.82
C PRO A 57 -20.02 5.92 -3.43
N ILE A 58 -20.29 4.66 -3.08
CA ILE A 58 -19.51 3.50 -3.57
C ILE A 58 -19.66 3.40 -5.10
N GLU A 59 -20.84 3.66 -5.64
CA GLU A 59 -21.12 3.63 -7.09
C GLU A 59 -20.26 4.66 -7.83
N ARG A 60 -19.97 5.80 -7.19
CA ARG A 60 -19.12 6.83 -7.76
C ARG A 60 -17.65 6.38 -7.77
N SER A 61 -17.21 5.67 -6.73
CA SER A 61 -15.80 5.29 -6.53
C SER A 61 -15.44 3.88 -7.05
N GLU A 62 -16.43 3.08 -7.43
CA GLU A 62 -16.27 1.67 -7.86
C GLU A 62 -15.16 1.50 -8.88
N LYS A 63 -15.22 2.27 -9.97
CA LYS A 63 -14.28 2.21 -11.11
C LYS A 63 -12.98 3.00 -10.90
N TRP A 64 -12.76 3.59 -9.73
CA TRP A 64 -11.57 4.37 -9.49
C TRP A 64 -10.35 3.49 -9.32
N THR A 65 -9.20 3.94 -9.80
CA THR A 65 -7.91 3.32 -9.50
C THR A 65 -7.41 3.75 -8.12
N LEU A 66 -6.41 3.07 -7.58
CA LEU A 66 -5.71 3.48 -6.36
C LEU A 66 -5.19 4.91 -6.46
N GLY A 67 -4.64 5.30 -7.62
CA GLY A 67 -4.17 6.67 -7.87
C GLY A 67 -5.29 7.71 -7.80
N LYS A 68 -6.47 7.42 -8.38
CA LYS A 68 -7.63 8.32 -8.29
C LYS A 68 -8.19 8.39 -6.86
N THR A 69 -8.26 7.24 -6.19
CA THR A 69 -8.71 7.14 -4.78
C THR A 69 -7.80 7.95 -3.85
N LYS A 70 -6.49 7.85 -4.02
CA LYS A 70 -5.49 8.69 -3.32
C LYS A 70 -5.75 10.19 -3.53
N ASN A 71 -5.96 10.61 -4.77
CA ASN A 71 -6.17 12.02 -5.08
C ASN A 71 -7.46 12.55 -4.45
N GLU A 72 -8.53 11.74 -4.43
CA GLU A 72 -9.75 12.13 -3.73
C GLU A 72 -9.51 12.24 -2.22
N LEU A 73 -8.88 11.24 -1.58
CA LEU A 73 -8.57 11.30 -0.14
C LEU A 73 -7.74 12.54 0.23
N LYS A 74 -6.79 12.92 -0.63
CA LYS A 74 -6.01 14.16 -0.48
C LYS A 74 -6.91 15.40 -0.55
N THR A 75 -7.81 15.48 -1.54
CA THR A 75 -8.76 16.58 -1.69
C THR A 75 -9.69 16.71 -0.49
N GLN A 76 -10.11 15.57 0.08
CA GLN A 76 -10.96 15.50 1.27
C GLN A 76 -10.21 15.82 2.58
N GLY A 77 -8.89 16.09 2.52
CA GLY A 77 -8.11 16.51 3.68
C GLY A 77 -7.65 15.38 4.60
N LEU A 78 -7.56 14.14 4.09
CA LEU A 78 -6.92 13.05 4.83
C LEU A 78 -5.48 13.43 5.21
N ARG A 79 -4.98 12.93 6.34
CA ARG A 79 -3.64 13.21 6.86
C ARG A 79 -2.54 13.16 5.75
N PRO A 80 -1.71 14.22 5.59
CA PRO A 80 -0.78 14.34 4.47
C PRO A 80 0.31 13.27 4.39
N ASP A 81 0.80 12.80 5.53
CA ASP A 81 1.86 11.80 5.62
C ASP A 81 1.39 10.41 5.12
N PHE A 82 0.14 10.04 5.40
CA PHE A 82 -0.46 8.84 4.79
C PHE A 82 -0.54 8.97 3.26
N ILE A 83 -0.93 10.14 2.76
CA ILE A 83 -1.02 10.42 1.31
C ILE A 83 0.36 10.37 0.63
N GLU A 84 1.40 10.81 1.33
CA GLU A 84 2.78 10.73 0.85
C GLU A 84 3.22 9.27 0.71
N PHE A 85 3.07 8.44 1.75
CA PHE A 85 3.37 7.01 1.67
C PHE A 85 2.51 6.28 0.64
N LEU A 86 1.23 6.62 0.51
CA LEU A 86 0.36 6.05 -0.51
C LEU A 86 0.81 6.41 -1.94
N SER A 87 1.48 7.54 -2.13
CA SER A 87 1.98 7.93 -3.45
C SER A 87 3.05 6.97 -3.97
N SER A 88 3.99 6.54 -3.13
CA SER A 88 5.03 5.61 -3.56
C SER A 88 4.45 4.23 -3.89
N VAL A 89 3.49 3.73 -3.10
CA VAL A 89 2.81 2.46 -3.36
C VAL A 89 2.02 2.49 -4.67
N VAL A 90 1.37 3.62 -5.00
CA VAL A 90 0.72 3.82 -6.30
C VAL A 90 1.73 3.70 -7.44
N ASP A 91 2.89 4.35 -7.32
CA ASP A 91 3.93 4.34 -8.35
C ASP A 91 4.50 2.93 -8.53
N TYR A 92 4.78 2.21 -7.44
CA TYR A 92 5.22 0.82 -7.48
C TYR A 92 4.18 -0.10 -8.12
N ARG A 93 2.92 -0.05 -7.69
CA ARG A 93 1.85 -0.88 -8.27
C ARG A 93 1.71 -0.64 -9.78
N ASN A 94 1.72 0.62 -10.21
CA ASN A 94 1.58 0.96 -11.63
C ASN A 94 2.79 0.48 -12.43
N HIS A 95 4.00 0.70 -11.92
CA HIS A 95 5.22 0.23 -12.56
C HIS A 95 5.20 -1.30 -12.72
N MET A 96 4.94 -2.02 -11.62
CA MET A 96 4.87 -3.49 -11.58
C MET A 96 3.76 -4.05 -12.48
N ALA A 97 2.58 -3.41 -12.51
CA ALA A 97 1.50 -3.80 -13.41
C ALA A 97 1.87 -3.61 -14.89
N HIS A 98 2.55 -2.51 -15.24
CA HIS A 98 3.03 -2.28 -16.60
C HIS A 98 4.12 -3.27 -16.99
N GLU A 99 5.07 -3.56 -16.10
CA GLU A 99 6.10 -4.59 -16.34
C GLU A 99 5.48 -5.97 -16.58
N PHE A 100 4.40 -6.31 -15.88
CA PHE A 100 3.67 -7.55 -16.07
C PHE A 100 2.88 -7.58 -17.39
N LEU A 101 2.17 -6.51 -17.74
CA LEU A 101 1.31 -6.48 -18.94
C LEU A 101 2.09 -6.41 -20.26
N THR A 102 3.38 -6.06 -20.23
CA THR A 102 4.17 -5.83 -21.45
C THR A 102 4.86 -7.06 -22.02
N ASN A 103 4.69 -8.27 -21.47
CA ASN A 103 5.45 -9.44 -21.93
C ASN A 103 4.67 -10.76 -21.98
N ASP A 104 4.51 -11.36 -23.16
CA ASP A 104 4.42 -12.83 -23.29
C ASP A 104 5.74 -13.51 -22.84
N ALA A 105 6.81 -12.74 -22.68
CA ALA A 105 8.12 -13.13 -22.15
C ALA A 105 8.18 -13.31 -20.62
N ILE A 106 7.06 -13.25 -19.90
CA ILE A 106 6.96 -13.32 -18.42
C ILE A 106 7.73 -14.50 -17.82
N ILE A 107 7.72 -15.68 -18.46
CA ILE A 107 8.46 -16.85 -17.97
C ILE A 107 9.98 -16.62 -18.02
N GLN A 108 10.48 -15.93 -19.06
CA GLN A 108 11.90 -15.58 -19.16
C GLN A 108 12.25 -14.38 -18.27
N SER A 109 11.38 -13.37 -18.18
CA SER A 109 11.63 -12.22 -17.32
C SER A 109 11.61 -12.56 -15.84
N PHE A 110 10.91 -13.63 -15.41
CA PHE A 110 11.02 -14.16 -14.04
C PHE A 110 12.35 -14.87 -13.77
N ALA A 111 12.91 -15.56 -14.76
CA ALA A 111 14.30 -16.04 -14.69
C ALA A 111 15.29 -14.86 -14.62
N GLU A 112 15.03 -13.77 -15.33
CA GLU A 112 15.79 -12.51 -15.25
C GLU A 112 15.42 -11.60 -14.06
N PHE A 113 14.31 -11.84 -13.35
CA PHE A 113 13.86 -11.06 -12.19
C PHE A 113 14.76 -11.33 -10.98
N SER A 114 15.49 -12.45 -11.03
CA SER A 114 16.65 -12.74 -10.18
C SER A 114 17.80 -11.73 -10.37
N ASN A 115 17.75 -10.85 -11.38
CA ASN A 115 18.62 -9.68 -11.44
C ASN A 115 18.44 -8.86 -10.16
N HIS A 116 19.53 -8.75 -9.40
CA HIS A 116 19.58 -8.12 -8.07
C HIS A 116 18.92 -6.73 -7.99
N LYS A 117 18.78 -6.00 -9.10
CA LYS A 117 18.11 -4.69 -9.11
C LYS A 117 16.58 -4.80 -9.00
N ARG A 118 15.94 -5.66 -9.80
CA ARG A 118 14.47 -5.83 -9.82
C ARG A 118 13.95 -6.46 -8.54
N PHE A 119 14.68 -7.45 -8.02
CA PHE A 119 14.39 -8.04 -6.71
C PHE A 119 14.43 -6.99 -5.59
N ARG A 120 15.42 -6.09 -5.60
CA ARG A 120 15.51 -4.98 -4.63
C ARG A 120 14.36 -3.99 -4.75
N GLU A 121 13.89 -3.71 -5.97
CA GLU A 121 12.73 -2.84 -6.19
C GLU A 121 11.44 -3.48 -5.69
N LEU A 122 11.20 -4.77 -5.94
CA LEU A 122 10.06 -5.50 -5.39
C LEU A 122 10.11 -5.55 -3.86
N TYR A 123 11.25 -5.88 -3.27
CA TYR A 123 11.41 -5.89 -1.81
C TYR A 123 11.11 -4.52 -1.20
N LYS A 124 11.60 -3.44 -1.82
CA LYS A 124 11.32 -2.07 -1.38
C LYS A 124 9.82 -1.74 -1.50
N ALA A 125 9.17 -2.15 -2.59
CA ALA A 125 7.73 -1.96 -2.78
C ALA A 125 6.91 -2.70 -1.72
N ILE A 126 7.30 -3.94 -1.39
CA ILE A 126 6.69 -4.73 -0.31
C ILE A 126 6.84 -4.02 1.03
N TYR A 127 8.06 -3.59 1.37
CA TYR A 127 8.34 -2.91 2.63
C TYR A 127 7.49 -1.64 2.80
N GLU A 128 7.40 -0.80 1.75
CA GLU A 128 6.62 0.44 1.80
C GLU A 128 5.10 0.17 1.83
N LEU A 129 4.62 -0.87 1.15
CA LEU A 129 3.22 -1.29 1.27
C LEU A 129 2.90 -1.76 2.68
N GLU A 130 3.75 -2.58 3.31
CA GLU A 130 3.52 -3.04 4.68
C GLU A 130 3.62 -1.90 5.70
N GLN A 131 4.50 -0.92 5.46
CA GLN A 131 4.53 0.32 6.25
C GLN A 131 3.21 1.09 6.16
N LEU A 132 2.65 1.22 4.96
CA LEU A 132 1.38 1.88 4.74
C LEU A 132 0.22 1.13 5.40
N ILE A 133 0.22 -0.22 5.36
CA ILE A 133 -0.76 -1.06 6.05
C ILE A 133 -0.67 -0.88 7.56
N VAL A 134 0.54 -0.90 8.14
CA VAL A 134 0.71 -0.64 9.59
C VAL A 134 0.17 0.73 9.98
N LEU A 135 0.39 1.75 9.14
CA LEU A 135 -0.15 3.08 9.37
C LEU A 135 -1.67 3.12 9.24
N TYR A 136 -2.23 2.40 8.26
CA TYR A 136 -3.67 2.24 8.07
C TYR A 136 -4.33 1.61 9.30
N ASP A 137 -3.79 0.49 9.77
CA ASP A 137 -4.31 -0.24 10.94
C ASP A 137 -4.32 0.66 12.19
N TRP A 138 -3.23 1.39 12.41
CA TRP A 138 -3.15 2.34 13.53
C TRP A 138 -4.18 3.47 13.41
N CYS A 139 -4.39 4.02 12.20
CA CYS A 139 -5.41 5.04 11.98
C CYS A 139 -6.82 4.54 12.28
N GLU A 140 -7.17 3.32 11.84
CA GLU A 140 -8.48 2.71 12.14
C GLU A 140 -8.65 2.51 13.65
N GLU A 141 -7.64 1.98 14.34
CA GLU A 141 -7.67 1.73 15.78
C GLU A 141 -7.79 3.03 16.62
N ASN A 142 -7.17 4.12 16.17
CA ASN A 142 -7.02 5.35 16.96
C ASN A 142 -7.84 6.53 16.41
N GLN A 143 -8.70 6.30 15.42
CA GLN A 143 -9.43 7.35 14.68
C GLN A 143 -8.49 8.46 14.17
N GLY A 144 -7.29 8.06 13.72
CA GLY A 144 -6.17 8.95 13.41
C GLY A 144 -6.17 9.52 11.99
N TRP A 145 -7.31 9.51 11.29
CA TRP A 145 -7.39 9.84 9.86
C TRP A 145 -7.34 11.32 9.53
N LEU A 146 -7.84 12.15 10.45
CA LEU A 146 -7.89 13.59 10.30
C LEU A 146 -6.78 14.24 11.14
N PRO A 147 -6.18 15.35 10.66
CA PRO A 147 -5.24 16.11 11.47
C PRO A 147 -5.87 16.50 12.81
N VAL A 148 -5.08 16.45 13.88
CA VAL A 148 -5.52 16.98 15.17
C VAL A 148 -5.62 18.50 15.02
N THR A 149 -6.84 19.03 15.10
CA THR A 149 -7.12 20.48 15.16
C THR A 149 -6.66 21.08 16.48
#